data_AF-A0AA36GL34-F1
#
_entry.id   AF-A0AA36GL34-F1
#
_cell.length_a   1.000
_cell.length_b   1.000
_cell.length_c   1.000
_cell.angle_alpha   90.00
_cell.angle_beta   90.00
_cell.angle_gamma   90.00
#
_symmetry.space_group_name_H-M   'P 1'
#
loop_
_entity.id
_entity.type
_entity.pdbx_description
1 polymer ?
#
loop_
_entity_poly.entity_id
_entity_poly.type
_entity_poly.pdbx_seq_one_letter_code
_entity_poly.pdbx_strand_id
1 'polypeptide(L)'
;MNCSSDIQSCINVSFICTMFATYGQKRIASHLFLSLPEAYVIIDCFMKMVRKLKLHEKKLLKKTDFIQWEVDQQGKQSEQMRKYHITKREHYSLYNRLAAEVRSIAEKLKELPQNEPFRVRSTREMLSKLYAVGVIPTADTAERLYKVSAASFARRRLPVVMKNIGMVDSIRGASDFVEQGHVRIGPKLVTDPAFVVTRAQEDAITWTNASKIKQHVLDYNNARDDFDLA
;
A
#
# COMPACT_ATOMS: atom_id res chain seq x y z
N MET A 1 -42.34 23.29 -5.39
CA MET A 1 -41.92 24.70 -5.45
C MET A 1 -40.55 24.79 -4.78
N ASN A 2 -39.64 25.56 -5.40
CA ASN A 2 -38.23 25.80 -5.04
C ASN A 2 -37.20 24.76 -5.57
N CYS A 3 -37.02 24.72 -6.90
CA CYS A 3 -35.87 24.08 -7.57
C CYS A 3 -34.94 25.08 -8.31
N SER A 4 -35.29 26.37 -8.37
CA SER A 4 -34.54 27.34 -9.19
C SER A 4 -33.47 28.12 -8.41
N SER A 5 -33.54 28.19 -7.07
CA SER A 5 -32.55 28.92 -6.25
C SER A 5 -31.25 28.16 -6.03
N ASP A 6 -31.28 26.83 -6.06
CA ASP A 6 -30.12 25.98 -5.70
C ASP A 6 -29.16 25.75 -6.88
N ILE A 7 -29.61 26.00 -8.11
CA ILE A 7 -28.76 25.92 -9.31
C ILE A 7 -27.80 27.12 -9.37
N GLN A 8 -28.24 28.30 -8.89
CA GLN A 8 -27.43 29.52 -8.91
C GLN A 8 -26.25 29.47 -7.93
N SER A 9 -26.41 28.79 -6.78
CA SER A 9 -25.33 28.63 -5.79
C SER A 9 -24.25 27.66 -6.28
N CYS A 10 -24.61 26.66 -7.08
CA CYS A 10 -23.67 25.68 -7.63
C CYS A 10 -22.80 26.25 -8.77
N ILE A 11 -23.33 27.18 -9.56
CA ILE A 11 -22.57 27.85 -10.62
C ILE A 11 -21.49 28.78 -10.02
N ASN A 12 -21.80 29.47 -8.91
CA ASN A 12 -20.85 30.38 -8.25
C ASN A 12 -19.67 29.65 -7.60
N VAL A 13 -19.84 28.42 -7.11
CA VAL A 13 -18.74 27.62 -6.54
C VAL A 13 -17.80 27.08 -7.63
N SER A 14 -18.34 26.76 -8.81
CA SER A 14 -17.53 26.35 -9.96
C SER A 14 -16.66 27.50 -10.48
N PHE A 15 -17.16 28.74 -10.43
CA PHE A 15 -16.43 29.95 -10.86
C PHE A 15 -15.28 30.34 -9.92
N ILE A 16 -15.42 30.07 -8.62
CA ILE A 16 -14.35 30.30 -7.63
C ILE A 16 -13.22 29.27 -7.81
N CYS A 17 -13.54 28.03 -8.19
CA CYS A 17 -12.55 26.96 -8.35
C CYS A 17 -11.68 27.13 -9.62
N THR A 18 -12.22 27.67 -10.70
CA THR A 18 -11.44 28.01 -11.91
C THR A 18 -10.54 29.24 -11.73
N MET A 19 -10.88 30.17 -10.83
CA MET A 19 -10.02 31.33 -10.50
C MET A 19 -8.74 30.94 -9.76
N PHE A 20 -8.74 29.85 -8.98
CA PHE A 20 -7.54 29.37 -8.29
C PHE A 20 -6.60 28.54 -9.18
N ALA A 21 -7.03 28.13 -10.38
CA ALA A 21 -6.23 27.31 -11.29
C ALA A 21 -5.26 28.13 -12.18
N THR A 22 -5.32 29.46 -12.20
CA THR A 22 -4.55 30.31 -13.14
C THR A 22 -3.49 31.21 -12.52
N TYR A 23 -3.32 31.27 -11.19
CA TYR A 23 -2.24 32.07 -10.58
C TYR A 23 -1.25 31.18 -9.81
N GLY A 24 -0.12 30.90 -10.46
CA GLY A 24 1.06 30.42 -9.76
C GLY A 24 1.72 31.56 -9.00
N GLN A 25 1.71 31.51 -7.66
CA GLN A 25 2.71 32.20 -6.84
C GLN A 25 2.85 31.51 -5.47
N LYS A 26 4.08 31.12 -5.15
CA LYS A 26 4.50 30.58 -3.85
C LYS A 26 4.36 31.64 -2.74
N ARG A 27 4.13 31.14 -1.51
CA ARG A 27 4.20 31.81 -0.20
C ARG A 27 3.04 32.76 0.13
N ILE A 28 2.13 32.28 0.98
CA ILE A 28 1.84 32.72 2.36
C ILE A 28 0.55 31.98 2.74
N ALA A 29 0.67 30.87 3.46
CA ALA A 29 -0.42 30.22 4.20
C ALA A 29 0.15 29.20 5.18
N SER A 30 1.21 29.57 5.89
CA SER A 30 1.48 29.01 7.22
C SER A 30 0.44 29.64 8.16
N HIS A 31 -0.28 28.83 8.92
CA HIS A 31 -1.45 29.16 9.75
C HIS A 31 -2.82 29.11 9.06
N LEU A 32 -3.25 27.90 8.67
CA LEU A 32 -4.56 27.31 9.02
C LEU A 32 -4.68 25.98 8.25
N PHE A 33 -4.12 24.91 8.81
CA PHE A 33 -4.37 23.54 8.30
C PHE A 33 -4.64 22.63 9.50
N LEU A 34 -5.58 23.05 10.36
CA LEU A 34 -6.29 22.13 11.23
C LEU A 34 -7.52 21.61 10.47
N SER A 35 -7.56 20.28 10.34
CA SER A 35 -8.78 19.47 10.27
C SER A 35 -9.90 20.01 9.37
N LEU A 36 -9.78 19.82 8.06
CA LEU A 36 -10.95 19.95 7.19
C LEU A 36 -11.56 18.55 6.92
N PRO A 37 -12.78 18.29 7.43
CA PRO A 37 -13.59 17.14 7.06
C PRO A 37 -14.10 17.22 5.60
N GLU A 38 -13.60 18.15 4.79
CA GLU A 38 -14.01 18.37 3.41
C GLU A 38 -13.69 17.19 2.49
N ALA A 39 -12.61 16.43 2.76
CA ALA A 39 -12.36 15.20 2.03
C ALA A 39 -13.46 14.15 2.29
N TYR A 40 -14.05 14.14 3.50
CA TYR A 40 -15.16 13.26 3.84
C TYR A 40 -16.47 13.76 3.23
N VAL A 41 -16.70 15.07 3.16
CA VAL A 41 -17.87 15.67 2.50
C VAL A 41 -17.84 15.44 0.99
N ILE A 42 -16.67 15.48 0.34
CA ILE A 42 -16.54 15.19 -1.09
C ILE A 42 -16.79 13.69 -1.37
N ILE A 43 -16.32 12.80 -0.50
CA ILE A 43 -16.57 11.35 -0.63
C ILE A 43 -18.05 11.02 -0.33
N ASP A 44 -18.68 11.66 0.66
CA ASP A 44 -20.11 11.53 0.96
C ASP A 44 -21.01 12.18 -0.10
N CYS A 45 -20.55 13.27 -0.75
CA CYS A 45 -21.26 13.91 -1.85
C CYS A 45 -21.21 13.05 -3.12
N PHE A 46 -20.09 12.35 -3.36
CA PHE A 46 -19.94 11.49 -4.54
C PHE A 46 -20.64 10.12 -4.38
N MET A 47 -20.64 9.52 -3.18
CA MET A 47 -21.43 8.30 -2.89
C MET A 47 -22.95 8.56 -2.87
N LYS A 48 -23.38 9.82 -2.91
CA LYS A 48 -24.78 10.27 -3.04
C LYS A 48 -25.28 10.39 -4.49
N MET A 49 -24.51 10.02 -5.51
CA MET A 49 -24.94 10.24 -6.90
C MET A 49 -26.02 9.28 -7.42
N VAL A 50 -26.38 8.21 -6.70
CA VAL A 50 -27.46 7.29 -7.14
C VAL A 50 -28.39 6.94 -5.99
N ARG A 51 -29.67 7.24 -6.16
CA ARG A 51 -30.73 6.83 -5.22
C ARG A 51 -30.79 5.31 -5.12
N LYS A 52 -31.16 4.77 -3.96
CA LYS A 52 -31.40 3.32 -3.81
C LYS A 52 -32.59 2.90 -4.67
N LEU A 53 -32.35 2.02 -5.65
CA LEU A 53 -33.39 1.51 -6.55
C LEU A 53 -34.45 0.70 -5.78
N LYS A 54 -35.71 0.85 -6.18
CA LYS A 54 -36.85 0.07 -5.67
C LYS A 54 -36.77 -1.37 -6.18
N LEU A 55 -37.52 -2.29 -5.55
CA LEU A 55 -37.46 -3.73 -5.88
C LEU A 55 -37.79 -4.03 -7.36
N HIS A 56 -38.78 -3.35 -7.94
CA HIS A 56 -39.14 -3.53 -9.35
C HIS A 56 -38.07 -3.00 -10.31
N GLU A 57 -37.45 -1.86 -9.98
CA GLU A 57 -36.36 -1.26 -10.75
C GLU A 57 -35.12 -2.15 -10.72
N LYS A 58 -34.76 -2.72 -9.57
CA LYS A 58 -33.66 -3.70 -9.45
C LYS A 58 -33.93 -4.99 -10.21
N LYS A 59 -35.20 -5.42 -10.32
CA LYS A 59 -35.57 -6.61 -11.09
C LYS A 59 -35.39 -6.40 -12.59
N LEU A 60 -35.55 -5.16 -13.07
CA LEU A 60 -35.29 -4.75 -14.45
C LEU A 60 -33.78 -4.53 -14.69
N LEU A 61 -33.13 -3.78 -13.80
CA LEU A 61 -31.74 -3.35 -13.91
C LEU A 61 -30.82 -4.27 -13.10
N LYS A 62 -30.75 -5.55 -13.49
CA LYS A 62 -29.90 -6.55 -12.80
C LYS A 62 -28.42 -6.49 -13.17
N LYS A 63 -28.10 -5.99 -14.36
CA LYS A 63 -26.73 -5.96 -14.91
C LYS A 63 -26.09 -4.58 -14.85
N THR A 64 -26.86 -3.56 -14.47
CA THR A 64 -26.46 -2.16 -14.58
C THR A 64 -25.97 -1.65 -13.23
N ASP A 65 -24.66 -1.71 -13.04
CA ASP A 65 -23.97 -1.11 -11.90
C ASP A 65 -22.93 -0.10 -12.40
N PHE A 66 -22.96 1.13 -11.89
CA PHE A 66 -22.03 2.19 -12.32
C PHE A 66 -20.64 2.11 -11.68
N ILE A 67 -20.50 1.36 -10.58
CA ILE A 67 -19.30 1.32 -9.74
C ILE A 67 -18.50 0.04 -9.94
N GLN A 68 -19.19 -1.10 -10.08
CA GLN A 68 -18.56 -2.41 -10.18
C GLN A 68 -18.89 -3.02 -11.53
N TRP A 69 -17.91 -3.06 -12.42
CA TRP A 69 -17.99 -3.80 -13.68
C TRP A 69 -17.29 -5.15 -13.55
N GLU A 70 -17.74 -6.17 -14.28
CA GLU A 70 -17.15 -7.53 -14.21
C GLU A 70 -15.66 -7.55 -14.60
N VAL A 71 -15.27 -6.66 -15.52
CA VAL A 71 -13.89 -6.50 -15.98
C VAL A 71 -13.02 -5.80 -14.92
N ASP A 72 -13.64 -5.03 -14.03
CA ASP A 72 -12.92 -4.28 -13.01
C ASP A 72 -12.52 -5.16 -11.84
N GLN A 73 -11.33 -5.76 -11.96
CA GLN A 73 -10.57 -6.20 -10.77
C GLN A 73 -10.14 -5.01 -9.90
N GLN A 74 -10.40 -3.77 -10.32
CA GLN A 74 -9.98 -2.56 -9.62
C GLN A 74 -10.46 -2.48 -8.17
N GLY A 75 -11.67 -2.97 -7.86
CA GLY A 75 -12.19 -3.02 -6.49
C GLY A 75 -11.35 -3.87 -5.54
N LYS A 76 -10.97 -5.08 -5.96
CA LYS A 76 -10.06 -5.95 -5.17
C LYS A 76 -8.68 -5.34 -5.03
N GLN A 77 -8.18 -4.71 -6.10
CA GLN A 77 -6.87 -4.05 -6.08
C GLN A 77 -6.86 -2.84 -5.13
N SER A 78 -7.91 -2.02 -5.12
CA SER A 78 -8.01 -0.85 -4.24
C SER A 78 -8.14 -1.25 -2.76
N GLU A 79 -8.87 -2.33 -2.46
CA GLU A 79 -8.94 -2.92 -1.12
C GLU A 79 -7.55 -3.34 -0.62
N GLN A 80 -6.79 -4.07 -1.44
CA GLN A 80 -5.43 -4.50 -1.08
C GLN A 80 -4.47 -3.31 -0.92
N MET A 81 -4.60 -2.28 -1.76
CA MET A 81 -3.80 -1.05 -1.62
C MET A 81 -4.12 -0.32 -0.31
N ARG A 82 -5.39 -0.23 0.08
CA ARG A 82 -5.80 0.35 1.36
C ARG A 82 -5.25 -0.45 2.53
N LYS A 83 -5.35 -1.78 2.46
CA LYS A 83 -4.88 -2.70 3.51
C LYS A 83 -3.38 -2.57 3.81
N TYR A 84 -2.53 -2.47 2.78
CA TYR A 84 -1.07 -2.41 2.95
C TYR A 84 -0.50 -1.00 2.74
N HIS A 85 -1.34 0.03 2.73
CA HIS A 85 -0.96 1.41 2.50
C HIS A 85 -0.02 1.59 1.29
N ILE A 86 -0.47 1.15 0.11
CA ILE A 86 0.24 1.33 -1.16
C ILE A 86 -0.27 2.62 -1.79
N THR A 87 0.59 3.64 -1.86
CA THR A 87 0.25 4.96 -2.41
C THR A 87 0.14 4.94 -3.93
N LYS A 88 1.17 4.43 -4.62
CA LYS A 88 1.20 4.38 -6.09
C LYS A 88 0.56 3.11 -6.63
N ARG A 89 -0.36 3.26 -7.59
CA ARG A 89 -1.02 2.12 -8.28
C ARG A 89 -0.04 1.25 -9.07
N GLU A 90 0.99 1.89 -9.63
CA GLU A 90 2.02 1.24 -10.45
C GLU A 90 2.73 0.10 -9.70
N HIS A 91 3.05 0.30 -8.42
CA HIS A 91 3.69 -0.72 -7.59
C HIS A 91 2.83 -1.99 -7.49
N TYR A 92 1.51 -1.85 -7.30
CA TYR A 92 0.63 -3.00 -7.20
C TYR A 92 0.50 -3.74 -8.53
N SER A 93 0.45 -3.01 -9.65
CA SER A 93 0.47 -3.59 -10.99
C SER A 93 1.75 -4.37 -11.26
N LEU A 94 2.91 -3.82 -10.86
CA LEU A 94 4.21 -4.49 -10.94
C LEU A 94 4.22 -5.79 -10.13
N TYR A 95 3.74 -5.78 -8.89
CA TYR A 95 3.67 -7.00 -8.07
C TYR A 95 2.75 -8.06 -8.66
N ASN A 96 1.66 -7.67 -9.30
CA ASN A 96 0.79 -8.61 -10.02
C ASN A 96 1.51 -9.27 -11.19
N ARG A 97 2.29 -8.48 -11.96
CA ARG A 97 3.11 -8.99 -13.06
C ARG A 97 4.17 -9.97 -12.56
N LEU A 98 4.93 -9.60 -11.51
CA LEU A 98 5.92 -10.47 -10.90
C LEU A 98 5.32 -11.78 -10.37
N ALA A 99 4.15 -11.71 -9.72
CA ALA A 99 3.45 -12.90 -9.26
C ALA A 99 2.99 -13.79 -10.43
N ALA A 100 2.61 -13.20 -11.56
CA ALA A 100 2.25 -13.95 -12.77
C ALA A 100 3.48 -14.61 -13.42
N GLU A 101 4.62 -13.93 -13.43
CA GLU A 101 5.90 -14.49 -13.91
C GLU A 101 6.35 -15.69 -13.07
N VAL A 102 6.26 -15.59 -11.74
CA VAL A 102 6.55 -16.74 -10.86
C VAL A 102 5.63 -17.93 -11.17
N ARG A 103 4.34 -17.67 -11.42
CA ARG A 103 3.37 -18.71 -11.78
C ARG A 103 3.65 -19.32 -13.15
N SER A 104 4.00 -18.51 -14.16
CA SER A 104 4.33 -19.01 -15.50
C SER A 104 5.61 -19.85 -15.51
N ILE A 105 6.61 -19.50 -14.70
CA ILE A 105 7.80 -20.34 -14.51
C ILE A 105 7.40 -21.66 -13.83
N ALA A 106 6.54 -21.62 -12.81
CA ALA A 106 6.06 -22.84 -12.15
C ALA A 106 5.27 -23.76 -13.09
N GLU A 107 4.48 -23.21 -14.01
CA GLU A 107 3.79 -23.97 -15.07
C GLU A 107 4.78 -24.66 -16.01
N LYS A 108 5.78 -23.94 -16.52
CA LYS A 108 6.84 -24.52 -17.37
C LYS A 108 7.63 -25.61 -16.65
N LEU A 109 7.93 -25.43 -15.36
CA LEU A 109 8.59 -26.46 -14.55
C LEU A 109 7.72 -27.70 -14.34
N LYS A 110 6.38 -27.54 -14.38
CA LYS A 110 5.43 -28.65 -14.24
C LYS A 110 5.34 -29.49 -15.51
N GLU A 111 5.45 -28.87 -16.68
CA GLU A 111 5.43 -29.54 -18.00
C GLU A 111 6.60 -30.50 -18.20
N LEU A 112 7.76 -30.22 -17.59
CA LEU A 112 8.95 -31.06 -17.68
C LEU A 112 8.76 -32.42 -16.95
N PRO A 113 9.43 -33.51 -17.37
CA PRO A 113 9.39 -34.78 -16.64
C PRO A 113 9.97 -34.65 -15.22
N GLN A 114 9.47 -35.48 -14.28
CA GLN A 114 9.91 -35.43 -12.88
C GLN A 114 11.37 -35.87 -12.67
N ASN A 115 11.87 -36.78 -13.52
CA ASN A 115 13.22 -37.35 -13.39
C ASN A 115 14.33 -36.44 -13.96
N GLU A 116 13.98 -35.36 -14.66
CA GLU A 116 14.97 -34.46 -15.25
C GLU A 116 15.74 -33.69 -14.16
N PRO A 117 17.09 -33.75 -14.13
CA PRO A 117 17.88 -33.06 -13.12
C PRO A 117 17.70 -31.54 -13.18
N PHE A 118 17.39 -31.00 -14.36
CA PHE A 118 17.09 -29.59 -14.56
C PHE A 118 15.86 -29.12 -13.78
N ARG A 119 14.80 -29.94 -13.72
CA ARG A 119 13.57 -29.61 -12.97
C ARG A 119 13.85 -29.53 -11.48
N VAL A 120 14.58 -30.50 -10.93
CA VAL A 120 14.91 -30.56 -9.50
C VAL A 120 15.76 -29.37 -9.09
N ARG A 121 16.81 -29.07 -9.87
CA ARG A 121 17.69 -27.93 -9.62
C ARG A 121 16.95 -26.60 -9.69
N SER A 122 16.21 -26.36 -10.78
CA SER A 122 15.51 -25.09 -10.99
C SER A 122 14.40 -24.85 -9.96
N THR A 123 13.68 -25.91 -9.57
CA THR A 123 12.65 -25.82 -8.51
C THR A 123 13.27 -25.46 -7.17
N ARG A 124 14.39 -26.11 -6.82
CA ARG A 124 15.13 -25.82 -5.58
C ARG A 124 15.66 -24.39 -5.56
N GLU A 125 16.25 -23.93 -6.67
CA GLU A 125 16.75 -22.55 -6.79
C GLU A 125 15.61 -21.52 -6.68
N MET A 126 14.47 -21.77 -7.33
CA MET A 126 13.31 -20.87 -7.26
C MET A 126 12.72 -20.80 -5.85
N LEU A 127 12.55 -21.95 -5.19
CA LEU A 127 12.06 -22.01 -3.81
C LEU A 127 13.03 -21.31 -2.85
N SER A 128 14.35 -21.53 -3.00
CA SER A 128 15.37 -20.88 -2.18
C SER A 128 15.33 -19.35 -2.31
N LYS A 129 15.21 -18.83 -3.55
CA LYS A 129 15.14 -17.38 -3.79
C LYS A 129 13.88 -16.76 -3.19
N LEU A 130 12.71 -17.37 -3.43
CA LEU A 130 11.43 -16.86 -2.90
C LEU A 130 11.35 -16.95 -1.38
N TYR A 131 11.97 -17.97 -0.79
CA TYR A 131 12.11 -18.11 0.66
C TYR A 131 13.02 -17.02 1.24
N ALA A 132 14.19 -16.78 0.65
CA ALA A 132 15.13 -15.74 1.11
C ALA A 132 14.51 -14.32 1.08
N VAL A 133 13.73 -14.02 0.04
CA VAL A 133 12.97 -12.75 -0.06
C VAL A 133 11.80 -12.70 0.94
N GLY A 134 11.28 -13.86 1.35
CA GLY A 134 10.17 -13.96 2.32
C GLY A 134 8.77 -13.95 1.70
N VAL A 135 8.66 -14.12 0.37
CA VAL A 135 7.35 -14.22 -0.31
C VAL A 135 6.60 -15.47 0.12
N ILE A 136 7.33 -16.57 0.33
CA ILE A 136 6.80 -17.87 0.76
C ILE A 136 7.27 -18.17 2.19
N PRO A 137 6.41 -18.72 3.06
CA PRO A 137 6.75 -19.07 4.43
C PRO A 137 7.78 -20.20 4.57
N THR A 138 7.72 -21.23 3.71
CA THR A 138 8.56 -22.45 3.78
C THR A 138 8.91 -22.95 2.38
N ALA A 139 10.07 -23.60 2.21
CA ALA A 139 10.64 -23.98 0.91
C ALA A 139 10.43 -25.46 0.51
N ASP A 140 9.36 -26.10 0.98
CA ASP A 140 9.21 -27.57 0.89
C ASP A 140 8.56 -28.03 -0.41
N THR A 141 7.50 -27.35 -0.86
CA THR A 141 6.61 -27.85 -1.92
C THR A 141 6.49 -26.87 -3.07
N ALA A 142 6.61 -27.38 -4.31
CA ALA A 142 6.42 -26.59 -5.53
C ALA A 142 5.00 -26.01 -5.68
N GLU A 143 3.99 -26.61 -5.05
CA GLU A 143 2.62 -26.10 -5.04
C GLU A 143 2.48 -24.68 -4.46
N ARG A 144 3.37 -24.31 -3.54
CA ARG A 144 3.35 -22.96 -2.92
C ARG A 144 3.60 -21.86 -3.94
N LEU A 145 4.26 -22.17 -5.05
CA LEU A 145 4.53 -21.23 -6.15
C LEU A 145 3.23 -20.74 -6.80
N TYR A 146 2.22 -21.59 -6.92
CA TYR A 146 0.91 -21.22 -7.48
C TYR A 146 0.10 -20.31 -6.55
N LYS A 147 0.38 -20.36 -5.24
CA LYS A 147 -0.29 -19.53 -4.23
C LYS A 147 0.30 -18.12 -4.13
N VAL A 148 1.37 -17.82 -4.88
CA VAL A 148 2.02 -16.51 -4.88
C VAL A 148 1.11 -15.47 -5.56
N SER A 149 0.84 -14.40 -4.80
CA SER A 149 -0.01 -13.27 -5.19
C SER A 149 0.71 -11.94 -4.90
N ALA A 150 0.21 -10.83 -5.48
CA ALA A 150 0.75 -9.50 -5.20
C ALA A 150 0.70 -9.13 -3.71
N ALA A 151 -0.29 -9.62 -2.97
CA ALA A 151 -0.38 -9.44 -1.53
C ALA A 151 0.84 -10.04 -0.80
N SER A 152 1.47 -11.08 -1.34
CA SER A 152 2.66 -11.69 -0.74
C SER A 152 3.89 -10.79 -0.84
N PHE A 153 4.01 -10.04 -1.92
CA PHE A 153 5.03 -8.98 -2.04
C PHE A 153 4.69 -7.75 -1.20
N ALA A 154 3.41 -7.36 -1.15
CA ALA A 154 2.97 -6.22 -0.35
C ALA A 154 3.24 -6.40 1.16
N ARG A 155 3.15 -7.65 1.68
CA ARG A 155 3.50 -7.97 3.07
C ARG A 155 4.99 -7.80 3.39
N ARG A 156 5.86 -7.84 2.38
CA ARG A 156 7.32 -7.71 2.53
C ARG A 156 7.82 -6.28 2.38
N ARG A 157 6.93 -5.30 2.20
CA ARG A 157 7.28 -3.88 2.22
C ARG A 157 7.69 -3.47 3.63
N LEU A 158 8.67 -2.57 3.72
CA LEU A 158 9.23 -2.10 4.99
C LEU A 158 8.16 -1.67 6.02
N PRO A 159 7.13 -0.86 5.69
CA PRO A 159 6.13 -0.44 6.68
C PRO A 159 5.30 -1.61 7.26
N VAL A 160 5.04 -2.65 6.45
CA VAL A 160 4.27 -3.82 6.90
C VAL A 160 5.12 -4.71 7.78
N VAL A 161 6.40 -4.88 7.44
CA VAL A 161 7.36 -5.63 8.25
C VAL A 161 7.56 -4.95 9.61
N MET A 162 7.70 -3.63 9.64
CA MET A 162 7.81 -2.86 10.89
C MET A 162 6.60 -3.05 11.81
N LYS A 163 5.38 -3.09 11.23
CA LYS A 163 4.16 -3.37 12.00
C LYS A 163 4.16 -4.79 12.57
N ASN A 164 4.67 -5.77 11.82
CA ASN A 164 4.73 -7.17 12.28
C ASN A 164 5.78 -7.38 13.38
N ILE A 165 6.91 -6.66 13.34
CA ILE A 165 7.93 -6.66 14.39
C ILE A 165 7.41 -6.01 15.68
N GLY A 166 6.38 -5.16 15.59
CA GLY A 166 5.84 -4.41 16.73
C GLY A 166 6.54 -3.08 16.98
N MET A 167 7.29 -2.57 15.99
CA MET A 167 8.01 -1.30 16.07
C MET A 167 7.07 -0.08 15.95
N VAL A 168 5.94 -0.26 15.27
CA VAL A 168 4.94 0.80 15.01
C VAL A 168 3.53 0.22 15.08
N ASP A 169 2.54 1.02 15.49
CA ASP A 169 1.15 0.57 15.63
C ASP A 169 0.33 0.59 14.33
N SER A 170 0.62 1.50 13.40
CA SER A 170 -0.13 1.65 12.15
C SER A 170 0.80 1.62 10.94
N ILE A 171 0.37 0.95 9.87
CA ILE A 171 1.15 0.86 8.61
C ILE A 171 1.30 2.26 7.97
N ARG A 172 0.31 3.13 8.13
CA ARG A 172 0.38 4.51 7.62
C ARG A 172 1.46 5.30 8.35
N GLY A 173 1.45 5.27 9.69
CA GLY A 173 2.49 5.94 10.49
C GLY A 173 3.88 5.37 10.21
N ALA A 174 3.99 4.06 9.96
CA ALA A 174 5.25 3.46 9.55
C ALA A 174 5.76 3.99 8.19
N SER A 175 4.87 4.27 7.23
CA SER A 175 5.24 4.93 5.97
C SER A 175 5.79 6.34 6.22
N ASP A 176 5.10 7.11 7.05
CA ASP A 176 5.50 8.48 7.39
C ASP A 176 6.90 8.50 8.07
N PHE A 177 7.17 7.58 8.99
CA PHE A 177 8.47 7.47 9.66
C PHE A 177 9.62 7.06 8.73
N VAL A 178 9.32 6.22 7.73
CA VAL A 178 10.29 5.84 6.70
C VAL A 178 10.58 7.03 5.79
N GLU A 179 9.55 7.74 5.32
CA GLU A 179 9.71 8.93 4.46
C GLU A 179 10.48 10.06 5.17
N GLN A 180 10.29 10.21 6.49
CA GLN A 180 11.06 11.14 7.33
C GLN A 180 12.51 10.72 7.56
N GLY A 181 12.87 9.45 7.31
CA GLY A 181 14.23 8.95 7.51
C GLY A 181 14.55 8.58 8.97
N HIS A 182 13.59 8.07 9.74
CA HIS A 182 13.85 7.56 11.09
C HIS A 182 14.32 6.10 11.13
N VAL A 183 14.18 5.36 10.01
CA VAL A 183 14.43 3.92 9.96
C VAL A 183 15.70 3.63 9.18
N ARG A 184 16.52 2.71 9.69
CA ARG A 184 17.66 2.13 8.99
C ARG A 184 17.61 0.61 8.97
N ILE A 185 18.24 0.03 7.97
CA ILE A 185 18.44 -1.42 7.86
C ILE A 185 19.95 -1.67 7.91
N GLY A 186 20.41 -2.25 9.02
CA GLY A 186 21.83 -2.31 9.34
C GLY A 186 22.43 -0.90 9.35
N PRO A 187 23.49 -0.62 8.55
CA PRO A 187 24.12 0.69 8.50
C PRO A 187 23.42 1.70 7.56
N LYS A 188 22.53 1.24 6.66
CA LYS A 188 21.97 2.09 5.60
C LYS A 188 20.64 2.70 6.02
N LEU A 189 20.51 4.02 5.84
CA LEU A 189 19.25 4.73 5.95
C LEU A 189 18.33 4.36 4.78
N VAL A 190 17.06 4.10 5.06
CA VAL A 190 16.04 3.81 4.02
C VAL A 190 14.95 4.87 4.08
N THR A 191 14.76 5.58 2.97
CA THR A 191 13.74 6.63 2.83
C THR A 191 12.52 6.18 2.04
N ASP A 192 12.64 5.09 1.27
CA ASP A 192 11.58 4.62 0.39
C ASP A 192 10.69 3.57 1.09
N PRO A 193 9.38 3.82 1.29
CA PRO A 193 8.47 2.84 1.90
C PRO A 193 8.16 1.65 0.98
N ALA A 194 8.51 1.74 -0.30
CA ALA A 194 8.39 0.65 -1.28
C ALA A 194 9.55 -0.36 -1.20
N PHE A 195 10.53 -0.15 -0.31
CA PHE A 195 11.63 -1.08 -0.11
C PHE A 195 11.13 -2.46 0.33
N VAL A 196 11.56 -3.51 -0.37
CA VAL A 196 11.22 -4.91 -0.07
C VAL A 196 12.30 -5.48 0.83
N VAL A 197 11.91 -5.92 2.02
CA VAL A 197 12.83 -6.44 3.04
C VAL A 197 12.96 -7.96 2.87
N THR A 198 14.20 -8.44 2.72
CA THR A 198 14.50 -9.88 2.74
C THR A 198 14.51 -10.42 4.17
N ARG A 199 14.37 -11.74 4.37
CA ARG A 199 14.31 -12.32 5.73
C ARG A 199 15.54 -11.99 6.58
N ALA A 200 16.73 -12.07 5.99
CA ALA A 200 17.98 -11.77 6.68
C ALA A 200 18.11 -10.28 7.09
N GLN A 201 17.38 -9.39 6.41
CA GLN A 201 17.38 -7.96 6.72
C GLN A 201 16.36 -7.59 7.79
N GLU A 202 15.38 -8.43 8.10
CA GLU A 202 14.34 -8.12 9.09
C GLU A 202 14.93 -7.87 10.48
N ASP A 203 15.88 -8.71 10.89
CA ASP A 203 16.53 -8.61 12.21
C ASP A 203 17.41 -7.35 12.33
N ALA A 204 17.84 -6.78 11.21
CA ALA A 204 18.69 -5.60 11.16
C ALA A 204 17.91 -4.27 11.12
N ILE A 205 16.57 -4.31 11.17
CA ILE A 205 15.73 -3.10 11.17
C ILE A 205 15.84 -2.43 12.54
N THR A 206 16.33 -1.19 12.56
CA THR A 206 16.42 -0.38 13.79
C THR A 206 16.10 1.09 13.50
N TRP A 207 15.77 1.83 14.56
CA TRP A 207 15.74 3.29 14.49
C TRP A 207 17.14 3.85 14.24
N THR A 208 17.23 4.98 13.55
CA THR A 208 18.48 5.74 13.45
C THR A 208 18.89 6.28 14.82
N ASN A 209 20.20 6.39 15.05
CA ASN A 209 20.74 6.80 16.35
C ASN A 209 20.27 8.21 16.75
N ALA A 210 20.26 9.15 15.79
CA ALA A 210 19.80 10.52 16.00
C ALA A 210 18.27 10.69 15.94
N SER A 211 17.48 9.62 15.85
CA SER A 211 16.01 9.77 15.78
C SER A 211 15.43 10.18 17.13
N LYS A 212 14.51 11.16 17.08
CA LYS A 212 13.69 11.57 18.24
C LYS A 212 12.81 10.43 18.75
N ILE A 213 12.41 9.51 17.87
CA ILE A 213 11.61 8.34 18.23
C ILE A 213 12.42 7.40 19.13
N LYS A 214 13.68 7.13 18.78
CA LYS A 214 14.58 6.33 19.62
C LYS A 214 14.81 6.99 20.97
N GLN A 215 15.04 8.31 21.00
CA GLN A 215 15.17 9.07 22.24
C GLN A 215 13.92 8.92 23.12
N HIS A 216 12.74 9.14 22.56
CA HIS A 216 11.48 8.99 23.29
C HIS A 216 11.27 7.58 23.86
N VAL A 217 11.63 6.53 23.11
CA VAL A 217 11.54 5.14 23.58
C VAL A 217 12.54 4.88 24.73
N LEU A 218 13.76 5.41 24.64
CA LEU A 218 14.76 5.29 25.70
C LEU A 218 14.38 6.07 26.96
N ASP A 219 13.85 7.29 26.78
CA ASP A 219 13.29 8.13 27.84
C ASP A 219 12.18 7.39 28.59
N TYR A 220 11.23 6.81 27.85
CA TYR A 220 10.13 6.03 28.44
C TYR A 220 10.64 4.83 29.25
N ASN A 221 11.70 4.18 28.77
CA ASN A 221 12.34 3.05 29.46
C ASN A 221 13.31 3.49 30.58
N ASN A 222 13.49 4.80 30.82
CA ASN A 222 14.51 5.36 31.73
C ASN A 222 15.95 4.85 31.44
N ALA A 223 16.23 4.51 30.18
CA ALA A 223 17.50 3.94 29.74
C ALA A 223 18.28 4.91 28.83
N ARG A 224 17.94 6.20 28.87
CA ARG A 224 18.59 7.20 28.05
C ARG A 224 19.95 7.55 28.63
N ASP A 225 20.96 7.40 27.78
CA ASP A 225 22.29 7.93 27.98
C ASP A 225 22.51 9.07 26.97
N ASP A 226 22.90 10.25 27.45
CA ASP A 226 23.12 11.42 26.60
C ASP A 226 24.48 11.38 25.88
N PHE A 227 25.38 10.45 26.22
CA PHE A 227 26.70 10.34 25.60
C PHE A 227 26.65 9.76 24.17
N ASP A 228 25.76 8.81 23.90
CA ASP A 228 25.69 8.04 22.65
C ASP A 228 24.96 8.75 21.48
N LEU A 229 24.56 10.02 21.65
CA LEU A 229 23.71 10.77 20.72
C LEU A 229 24.45 11.63 19.69
N ALA A 230 25.78 11.45 19.54
CA ALA A 230 26.61 12.13 18.54
C ALA A 230 26.43 11.60 17.11
#